data_AF-A0A2T4S6L5-F1
#
_entry.id   AF-A0A2T4S6L5-F1
#
_cell.length_a   1.000
_cell.length_b   1.000
_cell.length_c   1.000
_cell.angle_alpha   90.00
_cell.angle_beta   90.00
_cell.angle_gamma   90.00
#
_symmetry.space_group_name_H-M   'P 1'
#
loop_
_entity.id
_entity.type
_entity.pdbx_description
1 polymer ?
#
loop_
_entity_poly.entity_id
_entity_poly.type
_entity_poly.pdbx_seq_one_letter_code
_entity_poly.pdbx_strand_id
1 'polypeptide(L)'
;MKLGARIFKTGIAIVLAMLIASLLPKSAGIPTVAGIGAIVAMQPSVYRSYKTIKEQFQGNLIGAILSVSMVSLFGDSIIIMGATVIVLIALLFQLKLQHVATLATVTALIIMGQGGETGNFYASA
;
A
#
# COMPACT_ATOMS: atom_id res chain seq x y z
N MET A 1 20.14 29.84 2.41
CA MET A 1 19.77 28.41 2.44
C MET A 1 19.14 28.08 1.09
N LYS A 2 19.83 27.33 0.22
CA LYS A 2 19.25 26.93 -1.07
C LYS A 2 18.28 25.79 -0.78
N LEU A 3 16.96 26.04 -0.83
CA LEU A 3 15.98 24.97 -0.96
C LEU A 3 16.42 24.13 -2.17
N GLY A 4 17.05 23.00 -1.90
CA GLY A 4 17.75 22.25 -2.94
C GLY A 4 16.76 21.69 -3.95
N ALA A 5 17.17 21.59 -5.22
CA ALA A 5 16.40 20.99 -6.31
C ALA A 5 15.80 19.61 -5.97
N ARG A 6 16.34 18.92 -4.95
CA ARG A 6 15.80 17.70 -4.35
C ARG A 6 14.39 17.89 -3.77
N ILE A 7 14.08 18.99 -3.08
CA ILE A 7 12.76 19.24 -2.47
C ILE A 7 11.71 19.53 -3.54
N PHE A 8 12.11 20.26 -4.59
CA PHE A 8 11.21 20.62 -5.68
C PHE A 8 10.81 19.39 -6.51
N LYS A 9 11.77 18.54 -6.88
CA LYS A 9 11.46 17.30 -7.62
C LYS A 9 10.62 16.31 -6.82
N THR A 10 10.77 16.28 -5.49
CA THR A 10 9.94 15.44 -4.62
C THR A 10 8.51 15.96 -4.52
N GLY A 11 8.34 17.28 -4.40
CA GLY A 11 7.00 17.90 -4.40
C GLY A 11 6.24 17.63 -5.70
N ILE A 12 6.91 17.77 -6.86
CA ILE A 12 6.30 17.49 -8.17
C ILE A 12 5.90 16.01 -8.30
N ALA A 13 6.75 15.09 -7.84
CA ALA A 13 6.44 13.66 -7.89
C ALA A 13 5.20 13.29 -7.06
N ILE A 14 5.04 13.88 -5.87
CA ILE A 14 3.86 13.68 -5.02
C ILE A 14 2.61 14.22 -5.71
N VAL A 15 2.66 15.46 -6.24
CA VAL A 15 1.52 16.07 -6.93
C VAL A 15 1.10 15.26 -8.15
N LEU A 16 2.06 14.79 -8.96
CA LEU A 16 1.78 13.95 -10.12
C LEU A 16 1.19 12.58 -9.73
N ALA A 17 1.73 11.94 -8.70
CA ALA A 17 1.20 10.66 -8.21
C ALA A 17 -0.24 10.80 -7.72
N MET A 18 -0.55 11.87 -6.96
CA MET A 18 -1.90 12.15 -6.50
C MET A 18 -2.85 12.51 -7.65
N LEU A 19 -2.38 13.26 -8.65
CA LEU A 19 -3.16 13.59 -9.84
C LEU A 19 -3.54 12.32 -10.61
N ILE A 20 -2.58 11.44 -10.88
CA ILE A 20 -2.81 10.16 -11.56
C ILE A 20 -3.76 9.28 -10.73
N ALA A 21 -3.59 9.23 -9.41
CA ALA A 21 -4.49 8.48 -8.55
C ALA A 21 -5.92 9.06 -8.53
N SER A 22 -6.08 10.37 -8.73
CA SER A 22 -7.40 11.03 -8.79
C SER A 22 -8.15 10.80 -10.11
N LEU A 23 -7.43 10.42 -11.17
CA LEU A 23 -7.99 10.02 -12.48
C LEU A 23 -8.50 8.58 -12.47
N LEU A 24 -8.13 7.77 -11.47
CA LEU A 24 -8.59 6.40 -11.30
C LEU A 24 -9.92 6.39 -10.51
N PRO A 25 -10.87 5.49 -10.81
CA PRO A 25 -12.18 5.44 -10.13
C PRO A 25 -12.04 5.46 -8.61
N LYS A 26 -12.77 6.37 -7.96
CA LYS A 26 -12.65 6.72 -6.52
C LYS A 26 -13.19 5.63 -5.57
N SER A 27 -13.49 4.44 -6.08
CA SER A 27 -14.40 3.49 -5.45
C SER A 27 -13.85 2.76 -4.22
N ALA A 28 -12.56 2.88 -3.86
CA ALA A 28 -11.99 1.98 -2.85
C ALA A 28 -10.81 2.55 -2.02
N GLY A 29 -10.81 3.83 -1.64
CA GLY A 29 -9.70 4.40 -0.84
C GLY A 29 -8.33 4.38 -1.55
N ILE A 30 -8.36 4.14 -2.86
CA ILE A 30 -7.20 4.05 -3.77
C ILE A 30 -6.33 5.32 -3.73
N PRO A 31 -6.90 6.55 -3.65
CA PRO A 31 -6.08 7.78 -3.65
C PRO A 31 -5.19 7.92 -2.41
N THR A 32 -5.66 7.51 -1.23
CA THR A 32 -4.92 7.61 0.03
C THR A 32 -3.77 6.61 0.09
N VAL A 33 -3.99 5.36 -0.34
CA VAL A 33 -2.93 4.34 -0.42
C VAL A 33 -1.88 4.72 -1.47
N ALA A 34 -2.31 5.24 -2.63
CA ALA A 34 -1.41 5.72 -3.67
C ALA A 34 -0.53 6.90 -3.17
N GLY A 35 -1.11 7.84 -2.44
CA GLY A 35 -0.39 8.96 -1.84
C GLY A 35 0.64 8.51 -0.80
N ILE A 36 0.26 7.63 0.13
CA ILE A 36 1.17 7.09 1.15
C ILE A 36 2.29 6.27 0.47
N GLY A 37 1.95 5.43 -0.50
CA GLY A 37 2.93 4.65 -1.26
C GLY A 37 3.93 5.53 -2.02
N ALA A 38 3.48 6.62 -2.63
CA ALA A 38 4.36 7.57 -3.31
C ALA A 38 5.35 8.23 -2.35
N ILE A 39 4.89 8.66 -1.18
CA ILE A 39 5.75 9.27 -0.15
C ILE A 39 6.79 8.26 0.37
N VAL A 40 6.36 7.02 0.64
CA VAL A 40 7.24 5.97 1.19
C VAL A 40 8.24 5.45 0.14
N ALA A 41 7.88 5.45 -1.14
CA ALA A 41 8.77 5.08 -2.24
C ALA A 41 9.81 6.15 -2.60
N MET A 42 9.59 7.39 -2.16
CA MET A 42 10.41 8.55 -2.49
C MET A 42 11.69 8.57 -1.66
N GLN A 43 12.79 8.18 -2.30
CA GLN A 43 14.10 8.13 -1.64
C GLN A 43 15.05 9.23 -2.14
N PRO A 44 16.04 9.64 -1.32
CA PRO A 44 16.95 10.75 -1.66
C PRO A 44 17.80 10.52 -2.92
N SER A 45 17.97 9.27 -3.36
CA SER A 45 18.67 8.91 -4.62
C SER A 45 17.77 8.10 -5.55
N VAL A 46 17.97 8.28 -6.86
CA VAL A 46 17.17 7.63 -7.91
C VAL A 46 17.35 6.11 -7.88
N TYR A 47 18.59 5.64 -7.71
CA TYR A 47 18.89 4.21 -7.64
C TYR A 47 18.15 3.53 -6.47
N ARG A 48 18.20 4.15 -5.29
CA ARG A 48 17.55 3.60 -4.10
C ARG A 48 16.02 3.72 -4.17
N SER A 49 15.50 4.77 -4.82
CA SER A 49 14.06 4.91 -5.11
C SER A 49 13.56 3.80 -6.03
N TYR A 50 14.26 3.48 -7.11
CA TYR A 50 13.87 2.40 -8.02
C TYR A 50 13.89 1.03 -7.34
N LYS A 51 14.93 0.74 -6.57
CA LYS A 51 15.00 -0.49 -5.77
C LYS A 51 13.82 -0.60 -4.80
N THR A 52 13.53 0.50 -4.10
CA THR A 52 12.43 0.55 -3.12
C THR A 52 11.07 0.42 -3.79
N ILE A 53 10.86 1.02 -4.96
CA ILE A 53 9.61 0.86 -5.72
C ILE A 53 9.35 -0.62 -6.04
N LYS A 54 10.38 -1.36 -6.48
CA LYS A 54 10.26 -2.79 -6.76
C LYS A 54 9.92 -3.60 -5.50
N GLU A 55 10.66 -3.33 -4.41
CA GLU A 55 10.48 -4.04 -3.14
C GLU A 55 9.09 -3.74 -2.54
N GLN A 56 8.64 -2.48 -2.59
CA GLN A 56 7.31 -2.05 -2.14
C GLN A 56 6.20 -2.68 -2.98
N PHE A 57 6.37 -2.72 -4.30
CA PHE A 57 5.39 -3.36 -5.18
C PHE A 57 5.23 -4.85 -4.85
N GLN A 58 6.34 -5.58 -4.66
CA GLN A 58 6.30 -7.00 -4.28
C GLN A 58 5.65 -7.21 -2.91
N GLY A 59 6.04 -6.40 -1.90
CA GLY A 59 5.48 -6.51 -0.56
C GLY A 59 3.97 -6.21 -0.51
N ASN A 60 3.53 -5.16 -1.19
CA ASN A 60 2.11 -4.83 -1.28
C ASN A 60 1.32 -5.88 -2.05
N LEU A 61 1.87 -6.45 -3.12
CA LEU A 61 1.20 -7.51 -3.88
C LEU A 61 0.97 -8.75 -3.01
N ILE A 62 1.98 -9.15 -2.24
CA ILE A 62 1.87 -10.25 -1.28
C ILE A 62 0.82 -9.93 -0.20
N GLY A 63 0.86 -8.71 0.34
CA GLY A 63 -0.12 -8.24 1.32
C GLY A 63 -1.55 -8.27 0.77
N ALA A 64 -1.77 -7.82 -0.45
CA ALA A 64 -3.06 -7.82 -1.10
C ALA A 64 -3.60 -9.23 -1.32
N ILE A 65 -2.79 -10.14 -1.88
CA ILE A 65 -3.17 -11.54 -2.11
C ILE A 65 -3.55 -12.21 -0.78
N LEU A 66 -2.68 -12.09 0.23
CA LEU A 66 -2.92 -12.70 1.53
C LEU A 66 -4.20 -12.16 2.18
N SER A 67 -4.44 -10.86 2.09
CA SER A 67 -5.63 -10.21 2.67
C SER A 67 -6.92 -10.68 2.00
N VAL A 68 -6.94 -10.71 0.66
CA VAL A 68 -8.10 -11.20 -0.10
C VAL A 68 -8.38 -12.67 0.21
N SER A 69 -7.34 -13.51 0.26
CA SER A 69 -7.50 -14.92 0.64
C SER A 69 -8.03 -15.08 2.06
N MET A 70 -7.51 -14.33 3.03
CA MET A 70 -7.93 -14.45 4.43
C MET A 70 -9.37 -13.97 4.66
N VAL A 71 -9.77 -12.85 4.06
CA VAL A 71 -11.15 -12.35 4.13
C VAL A 71 -12.11 -13.35 3.47
N SER A 72 -11.73 -13.91 2.32
CA SER A 72 -12.59 -14.86 1.61
C SER A 72 -12.76 -16.20 2.35
N LEU A 73 -11.78 -16.61 3.16
CA LEU A 73 -11.81 -17.89 3.90
C LEU A 73 -12.41 -17.76 5.30
N PHE A 74 -12.12 -16.66 6.01
CA PHE A 74 -12.43 -16.51 7.43
C PHE A 74 -13.35 -15.33 7.75
N GLY A 75 -13.70 -14.50 6.76
CA GLY A 75 -14.53 -13.31 6.95
C GLY A 75 -13.76 -12.08 7.46
N ASP A 76 -14.52 -11.06 7.84
CA ASP A 76 -14.10 -9.68 8.15
C ASP A 76 -13.91 -9.40 9.66
N SER A 77 -13.61 -10.43 10.45
CA SER A 77 -13.40 -10.26 11.90
C SER A 77 -12.10 -9.53 12.24
N ILE A 78 -12.14 -8.66 13.26
CA ILE A 78 -10.97 -7.94 13.82
C ILE A 78 -9.84 -8.91 14.21
N ILE A 79 -10.19 -10.09 14.71
CA ILE A 79 -9.23 -11.12 15.10
C ILE A 79 -8.49 -11.67 13.87
N ILE A 80 -9.21 -11.90 12.77
CA ILE A 80 -8.64 -12.38 11.50
C ILE A 80 -7.76 -11.30 10.86
N MET A 81 -8.16 -10.03 10.92
CA MET A 81 -7.33 -8.91 10.46
C MET A 81 -6.00 -8.84 11.22
N GLY A 82 -6.03 -8.94 12.54
CA GLY A 82 -4.83 -8.99 13.37
C GLY A 82 -3.93 -10.18 13.04
N ALA A 83 -4.52 -11.38 12.91
CA ALA A 83 -3.77 -12.58 12.54
C ALA A 83 -3.13 -12.46 11.15
N THR A 84 -3.85 -11.91 10.18
CA THR A 84 -3.37 -11.69 8.82
C THR A 84 -2.16 -10.74 8.79
N VAL A 85 -2.21 -9.66 9.58
CA VAL A 85 -1.07 -8.73 9.71
C VAL A 85 0.15 -9.42 10.31
N ILE A 86 -0.02 -10.25 11.35
CA ILE A 86 1.09 -11.00 11.96
C ILE A 86 1.72 -11.96 10.94
N VAL A 87 0.90 -12.71 10.21
CA VAL A 87 1.37 -13.63 9.16
C VAL A 87 2.08 -12.86 8.03
N LEU A 88 1.53 -11.71 7.61
CA LEU A 88 2.11 -10.87 6.58
C LEU A 88 3.49 -10.36 7.00
N ILE A 89 3.63 -9.84 8.22
CA ILE A 89 4.91 -9.35 8.74
C ILE A 89 5.93 -10.50 8.78
N ALA A 90 5.54 -11.67 9.28
CA ALA A 90 6.41 -12.84 9.33
C ALA A 90 6.88 -13.26 7.91
N LEU A 91 5.97 -13.26 6.94
CA LEU A 91 6.27 -13.60 5.55
C LEU A 91 7.24 -12.59 4.90
N LEU A 92 6.99 -11.29 5.09
CA LEU A 92 7.88 -10.24 4.60
C LEU A 92 9.27 -10.30 5.24
N PHE A 93 9.36 -10.73 6.50
CA PHE A 93 10.63 -10.95 7.18
C PHE A 93 11.43 -12.10 6.55
N GLN A 94 10.76 -13.22 6.23
CA GLN A 94 11.40 -14.34 5.52
C GLN A 94 11.91 -13.94 4.13
N LEU A 95 11.19 -13.05 3.45
CA LEU A 95 11.56 -12.54 2.12
C LEU A 95 12.61 -11.41 2.17
N LYS A 96 13.13 -11.06 3.35
CA LYS A 96 14.07 -9.94 3.57
C LYS A 96 13.51 -8.57 3.15
N LEU A 97 12.18 -8.43 3.14
CA LEU A 97 11.44 -7.24 2.75
C LEU A 97 10.93 -6.45 3.98
N GLN A 98 11.50 -6.61 5.17
CA GLN A 98 11.00 -5.96 6.40
C GLN A 98 10.78 -4.44 6.30
N HIS A 99 11.51 -3.73 5.44
CA HIS A 99 11.36 -2.28 5.25
C HIS A 99 10.06 -1.87 4.54
N VAL A 100 9.35 -2.80 3.89
CA VAL A 100 8.06 -2.54 3.22
C VAL A 100 6.87 -2.93 4.10
N ALA A 101 7.12 -3.57 5.25
CA ALA A 101 6.09 -4.12 6.11
C ALA A 101 5.05 -3.07 6.50
N THR A 102 5.46 -1.84 6.83
CA THR A 102 4.52 -0.76 7.20
C THR A 102 3.52 -0.43 6.10
N LEU A 103 3.96 -0.31 4.84
CA LEU A 103 3.05 0.03 3.74
C LEU A 103 2.18 -1.18 3.36
N ALA A 104 2.75 -2.37 3.38
CA ALA A 104 2.06 -3.61 3.07
C ALA A 104 0.96 -3.92 4.09
N THR A 105 1.20 -3.69 5.38
CA THR A 105 0.19 -3.89 6.43
C THR A 105 -0.93 -2.85 6.37
N VAL A 106 -0.62 -1.59 6.08
CA VAL A 106 -1.65 -0.55 5.84
C VAL A 106 -2.51 -0.93 4.64
N THR A 107 -1.91 -1.39 3.55
CA THR A 107 -2.63 -1.84 2.35
C THR A 107 -3.52 -3.04 2.67
N ALA A 108 -3.00 -4.03 3.40
CA ALA A 108 -3.74 -5.21 3.84
C ALA A 108 -4.96 -4.83 4.69
N LEU A 109 -4.77 -3.99 5.71
CA LEU A 109 -5.86 -3.55 6.59
C LEU A 109 -6.93 -2.75 5.85
N ILE A 110 -6.56 -1.96 4.85
CA ILE A 110 -7.54 -1.23 4.03
C ILE A 110 -8.37 -2.20 3.17
N ILE A 111 -7.74 -3.22 2.59
CA ILE A 111 -8.44 -4.26 1.81
C ILE A 111 -9.40 -5.04 2.71
N MET A 112 -8.96 -5.44 3.91
CA MET A 112 -9.80 -6.23 4.82
C MET A 112 -10.88 -5.38 5.51
N GLY A 113 -10.53 -4.17 5.93
CA GLY A 113 -11.43 -3.24 6.63
C GLY A 113 -12.53 -2.68 5.73
N GLN A 114 -12.27 -2.51 4.43
CA GLN A 114 -13.33 -2.19 3.46
C GLN A 114 -14.31 -3.36 3.23
N GLY A 115 -13.94 -4.59 3.62
CA GLY A 115 -14.88 -5.72 3.65
C GLY A 115 -15.99 -5.56 4.69
N GLY A 116 -15.75 -4.83 5.79
CA GLY A 116 -16.71 -4.65 6.89
C GLY A 116 -17.70 -3.49 6.71
N GLU A 117 -17.40 -2.50 5.85
CA GLU A 117 -18.31 -1.39 5.57
C GLU A 117 -19.00 -1.49 4.20
N THR A 118 -18.88 -2.61 3.48
CA THR A 118 -19.44 -2.70 2.13
C THR A 118 -19.99 -4.08 1.86
N GLY A 119 -21.27 -4.25 2.19
CA GLY A 119 -22.19 -5.15 1.48
C GLY A 119 -22.37 -4.73 0.02
N ASN A 120 -21.28 -4.56 -0.72
CA ASN A 120 -21.33 -4.27 -2.15
C ASN A 120 -19.99 -4.47 -2.89
N PHE A 121 -19.36 -5.63 -2.71
CA PHE A 121 -18.28 -6.06 -3.61
C PHE A 121 -18.76 -6.19 -5.09
N TYR A 122 -20.07 -6.22 -5.34
CA TYR A 122 -20.67 -6.51 -6.65
C TYR A 122 -21.26 -5.31 -7.43
N ALA A 123 -21.52 -4.14 -6.84
CA ALA A 123 -22.09 -3.00 -7.59
C ALA A 123 -21.06 -1.97 -8.08
N SER A 124 -19.80 -2.38 -8.26
CA SER A 124 -18.79 -1.51 -8.89
C SER A 124 -17.97 -2.24 -9.97
N ALA A 125 -18.61 -3.19 -10.64
CA ALA A 125 -18.29 -3.63 -12.00
C ALA A 125 -19.38 -3.11 -12.94
#